data_AF-A0AAX6MSJ3-F1
#
_entry.id   AF-A0AAX6MSJ3-F1
#
_cell.length_a   1.000
_cell.length_b   1.000
_cell.length_c   1.000
_cell.angle_alpha   90.00
_cell.angle_beta   90.00
_cell.angle_gamma   90.00
#
_symmetry.space_group_name_H-M   'P 1'
#
loop_
_entity.id
_entity.type
_entity.pdbx_description
1 polymer ?
#
loop_
_entity_poly.entity_id
_entity_poly.type
_entity_poly.pdbx_seq_one_letter_code
_entity_poly.pdbx_strand_id
1 'polypeptide(L)'
;MEYFQSILIKLAIGLTLISATTATLNVTAVPLADGCVAYPGYDNATSTAGPLRVVADSTGKELDGFRFIPKFAIAVGGGSWGFMVIPTTENKTADAKETPFRCGNGTLQAHLNVGIQGDRWQTLIAAGTPAESVFGFGLPDLPDPNYHLKICMRDSHIVDGVVQPGVFLGAVNVTTWGFNYQNNTEAGEYYFVRLLGPNSNNLATGKPLNPGEFTGYIKITAV
;
A
#
# COMPACT_ATOMS: atom_id res chain seq x y z
N MET A 1 72.47 -22.86 -19.73
CA MET A 1 72.04 -21.46 -19.52
C MET A 1 70.92 -21.22 -20.51
N GLU A 2 69.72 -21.73 -20.24
CA GLU A 2 68.67 -21.04 -19.46
C GLU A 2 68.42 -19.63 -20.01
N TYR A 3 67.29 -19.40 -20.69
CA TYR A 3 66.13 -18.75 -20.07
C TYR A 3 64.89 -18.81 -20.98
N PHE A 4 63.78 -19.09 -20.31
CA PHE A 4 62.40 -19.27 -20.77
C PHE A 4 61.67 -17.91 -20.89
N GLN A 5 60.43 -17.93 -21.40
CA GLN A 5 59.30 -16.95 -21.24
C GLN A 5 58.93 -16.15 -22.51
N SER A 6 57.67 -15.92 -22.86
CA SER A 6 56.38 -16.31 -22.27
C SER A 6 55.26 -16.09 -23.30
N ILE A 7 54.30 -17.01 -23.33
CA ILE A 7 53.05 -16.94 -24.12
C ILE A 7 52.05 -16.11 -23.30
N LEU A 8 51.59 -14.98 -23.85
CA LEU A 8 50.53 -14.16 -23.27
C LEU A 8 49.16 -14.79 -23.56
N ILE A 9 48.61 -15.54 -22.60
CA ILE A 9 47.21 -15.98 -22.59
C ILE A 9 46.37 -14.84 -22.00
N LYS A 10 45.50 -14.22 -22.81
CA LYS A 10 44.49 -13.28 -22.33
C LYS A 10 43.32 -14.06 -21.71
N LEU A 11 43.25 -14.10 -20.37
CA LEU A 11 42.02 -14.51 -19.68
C LEU A 11 41.02 -13.34 -19.71
N ALA A 12 39.92 -13.51 -20.45
CA ALA A 12 38.74 -12.66 -20.32
C ALA A 12 37.92 -13.16 -19.13
N ILE A 13 37.92 -12.39 -18.03
CA ILE A 13 37.07 -12.66 -16.87
C ILE A 13 35.67 -12.14 -17.21
N GLY A 14 34.76 -13.05 -17.53
CA GLY A 14 33.34 -12.75 -17.71
C GLY A 14 32.69 -12.46 -16.35
N LEU A 15 32.27 -11.21 -16.15
CA LEU A 15 31.50 -10.79 -14.98
C LEU A 15 30.04 -11.22 -15.18
N THR A 16 29.67 -12.38 -14.64
CA THR A 16 28.28 -12.83 -14.56
C THR A 16 27.52 -11.95 -13.56
N LEU A 17 26.63 -11.08 -14.07
CA LEU A 17 25.65 -10.38 -13.24
C LEU A 17 24.71 -11.41 -12.60
N ILE A 18 24.92 -11.67 -11.32
CA ILE A 18 23.99 -12.43 -10.49
C ILE A 18 22.78 -11.52 -10.27
N SER A 19 21.68 -11.80 -10.97
CA SER A 19 20.38 -11.19 -10.65
C SER A 19 19.98 -11.61 -9.24
N ALA A 20 20.11 -10.70 -8.29
CA ALA A 20 19.60 -10.89 -6.94
C ALA A 20 18.06 -10.92 -7.01
N THR A 21 17.48 -12.11 -6.96
CA THR A 21 16.05 -12.28 -6.64
C THR A 21 15.84 -11.90 -5.20
N THR A 22 15.36 -10.69 -4.94
CA THR A 22 14.87 -10.30 -3.61
C THR A 22 13.58 -11.07 -3.36
N ALA A 23 13.68 -12.18 -2.63
CA ALA A 23 12.52 -12.79 -2.00
C ALA A 23 11.91 -11.74 -1.07
N THR A 24 10.60 -11.48 -1.20
CA THR A 24 9.87 -10.59 -0.32
C THR A 24 10.03 -11.08 1.12
N LEU A 25 10.67 -10.27 1.96
CA LEU A 25 11.05 -10.65 3.31
C LEU A 25 9.82 -10.85 4.20
N ASN A 26 9.90 -11.84 5.10
CA ASN A 26 8.86 -12.17 6.08
C ASN A 26 8.72 -11.03 7.10
N VAL A 27 7.83 -10.08 6.84
CA VAL A 27 7.37 -9.11 7.85
C VAL A 27 6.38 -9.83 8.78
N THR A 28 6.69 -9.90 10.07
CA THR A 28 5.72 -10.37 11.08
C THR A 28 4.99 -9.17 11.66
N ALA A 29 3.80 -8.86 11.14
CA ALA A 29 3.04 -7.73 11.66
C ALA A 29 2.33 -8.14 12.95
N VAL A 30 2.57 -7.42 14.05
CA VAL A 30 1.82 -7.57 15.30
C VAL A 30 0.76 -6.47 15.36
N PRO A 31 -0.54 -6.83 15.33
CA PRO A 31 -1.62 -5.86 15.42
C PRO A 31 -1.56 -5.06 16.72
N LEU A 32 -2.00 -3.81 16.64
CA LEU A 32 -2.17 -2.94 17.80
C LEU A 32 -3.45 -3.21 18.57
N ALA A 33 -3.60 -2.52 19.71
CA ALA A 33 -4.87 -2.43 20.41
C ALA A 33 -5.98 -2.08 19.41
N ASP A 34 -7.05 -2.89 19.44
CA ASP A 34 -8.17 -2.69 18.53
C ASP A 34 -8.80 -1.31 18.75
N GLY A 35 -9.41 -0.77 17.70
CA GLY A 35 -10.02 0.56 17.72
C GLY A 35 -9.07 1.69 17.37
N CYS A 36 -9.43 2.91 17.77
CA CYS A 36 -8.71 4.13 17.36
C CYS A 36 -7.56 4.54 18.29
N VAL A 37 -7.39 3.89 19.45
CA VAL A 37 -6.41 4.26 20.48
C VAL A 37 -4.98 4.29 19.95
N ALA A 38 -4.69 3.42 19.00
CA ALA A 38 -3.37 3.23 18.44
C ALA A 38 -3.05 4.17 17.26
N TYR A 39 -4.03 4.96 16.79
CA TYR A 39 -3.83 5.92 15.72
C TYR A 39 -3.26 7.24 16.25
N PRO A 40 -2.45 7.96 15.46
CA PRO A 40 -2.00 9.31 15.83
C PRO A 40 -3.17 10.27 16.10
N GLY A 41 -3.02 11.12 17.12
CA GLY A 41 -4.05 12.11 17.46
C GLY A 41 -5.34 11.51 18.02
N TYR A 42 -5.25 10.36 18.72
CA TYR A 42 -6.39 9.78 19.42
C TYR A 42 -6.92 10.70 20.53
N ASP A 43 -8.24 10.87 20.55
CA ASP A 43 -8.99 11.56 21.59
C ASP A 43 -9.89 10.56 22.32
N ASN A 44 -9.65 10.41 23.63
CA ASN A 44 -10.41 9.51 24.49
C ASN A 44 -11.86 9.95 24.69
N ALA A 45 -12.15 11.26 24.61
CA ALA A 45 -13.50 11.78 24.82
C ALA A 45 -14.45 11.40 23.67
N THR A 46 -13.94 11.39 22.44
CA THR A 46 -14.73 11.06 21.24
C THR A 46 -14.48 9.63 20.74
N SER A 47 -13.46 8.95 21.27
CA SER A 47 -12.98 7.65 20.77
C SER A 47 -12.61 7.66 19.28
N THR A 48 -12.16 8.81 18.77
CA THR A 48 -11.70 8.99 17.38
C THR A 48 -10.23 9.38 17.35
N ALA A 49 -9.56 9.20 16.21
CA ALA A 49 -8.22 9.71 15.99
C ALA A 49 -8.12 10.47 14.67
N GLY A 50 -7.40 11.58 14.66
CA GLY A 50 -7.15 12.39 13.48
C GLY A 50 -7.15 13.89 13.74
N PRO A 51 -6.96 14.71 12.69
CA PRO A 51 -6.86 14.34 11.27
C PRO A 51 -5.59 13.54 10.95
N LEU A 52 -5.71 12.65 9.96
CA LEU A 52 -4.65 11.73 9.54
C LEU A 52 -4.25 11.96 8.08
N ARG A 53 -3.01 11.57 7.75
CA ARG A 53 -2.52 11.37 6.39
C ARG A 53 -2.14 9.91 6.17
N VAL A 54 -2.43 9.45 4.95
CA VAL A 54 -2.08 8.12 4.46
C VAL A 54 -1.11 8.30 3.30
N VAL A 55 0.09 7.74 3.41
CA VAL A 55 1.18 7.91 2.43
C VAL A 55 1.85 6.58 2.09
N ALA A 56 2.43 6.48 0.89
CA ALA A 56 3.37 5.40 0.59
C ALA A 56 4.66 5.57 1.38
N ASP A 57 5.28 4.46 1.76
CA ASP A 57 6.54 4.43 2.49
C ASP A 57 7.35 3.18 2.13
N SER A 58 8.68 3.33 2.11
CA SER A 58 9.65 2.26 1.86
C SER A 58 9.36 1.41 0.61
N THR A 59 8.93 2.05 -0.48
CA THR A 59 8.74 1.40 -1.78
C THR A 59 10.03 1.30 -2.57
N GLY A 60 11.06 2.09 -2.18
CA GLY A 60 12.30 2.21 -2.94
C GLY A 60 12.10 2.95 -4.27
N LYS A 61 11.04 3.75 -4.38
CA LYS A 61 10.65 4.55 -5.54
C LYS A 61 10.44 6.01 -5.14
N GLU A 62 10.34 6.88 -6.15
CA GLU A 62 10.11 8.33 -5.97
C GLU A 62 8.75 8.69 -5.34
N LEU A 63 7.82 7.73 -5.27
CA LEU A 63 6.48 7.91 -4.70
C LEU A 63 6.44 7.78 -3.17
N ASP A 64 7.56 7.46 -2.51
CA ASP A 64 7.62 7.46 -1.04
C ASP A 64 7.26 8.87 -0.51
N GLY A 65 6.30 8.92 0.41
CA GLY A 65 5.70 10.15 0.93
C GLY A 65 4.50 10.67 0.13
N PHE A 66 4.20 10.12 -1.05
CA PHE A 66 3.03 10.56 -1.83
C PHE A 66 1.74 10.18 -1.11
N ARG A 67 0.79 11.12 -1.13
CA ARG A 67 -0.53 10.96 -0.51
C ARG A 67 -1.45 10.11 -1.38
N PHE A 68 -2.29 9.33 -0.72
CA PHE A 68 -3.39 8.63 -1.37
C PHE A 68 -4.51 9.60 -1.76
N ILE A 69 -5.04 9.42 -2.96
CA ILE A 69 -6.19 10.16 -3.49
C ILE A 69 -7.32 9.18 -3.86
N PRO A 70 -8.59 9.58 -3.74
CA PRO A 70 -9.70 8.75 -4.16
C PRO A 70 -9.82 8.76 -5.71
N LYS A 71 -10.07 7.60 -6.28
CA LYS A 71 -10.53 7.41 -7.67
C LYS A 71 -11.77 6.54 -7.62
N PHE A 72 -12.91 7.06 -8.07
CA PHE A 72 -14.19 6.38 -7.88
C PHE A 72 -15.11 6.60 -9.07
N ALA A 73 -16.03 5.65 -9.23
CA ALA A 73 -17.16 5.77 -10.14
C ALA A 73 -18.41 6.10 -9.32
N ILE A 74 -19.20 7.06 -9.80
CA ILE A 74 -20.55 7.30 -9.26
C ILE A 74 -21.48 6.40 -10.06
N ALA A 75 -22.04 5.36 -9.43
CA ALA A 75 -22.99 4.48 -10.10
C ALA A 75 -24.27 5.26 -10.42
N VAL A 76 -24.87 4.95 -11.58
CA VAL A 76 -26.20 5.43 -11.97
C VAL A 76 -27.22 4.82 -10.98
N GLY A 77 -27.53 5.55 -9.92
CA GLY A 77 -28.31 5.04 -8.77
C GLY A 77 -27.85 5.55 -7.40
N GLY A 78 -26.74 6.28 -7.31
CA GLY A 78 -26.34 7.02 -6.11
C GLY A 78 -25.48 6.24 -5.09
N GLY A 79 -25.06 5.02 -5.43
CA GLY A 79 -23.96 4.33 -4.76
C GLY A 79 -22.62 4.78 -5.35
N SER A 80 -21.63 5.09 -4.51
CA SER A 80 -20.27 5.39 -4.95
C SER A 80 -19.31 4.40 -4.32
N TRP A 81 -18.51 3.75 -5.15
CA TRP A 81 -17.42 2.88 -4.75
C TRP A 81 -16.15 3.31 -5.47
N GLY A 82 -15.01 3.03 -4.87
CA GLY A 82 -13.76 3.42 -5.47
C GLY A 82 -12.54 2.91 -4.74
N PHE A 83 -11.41 3.36 -5.28
CA PHE A 83 -10.08 2.97 -4.87
C PHE A 83 -9.36 4.17 -4.26
N MET A 84 -8.51 3.87 -3.29
CA MET A 84 -7.50 4.81 -2.83
C MET A 84 -6.21 4.48 -3.60
N VAL A 85 -5.73 5.43 -4.38
CA VAL A 85 -4.58 5.23 -5.28
C VAL A 85 -3.49 6.24 -4.99
N ILE A 86 -2.29 6.00 -5.52
CA ILE A 86 -1.21 6.97 -5.52
C ILE A 86 -1.02 7.53 -6.93
N PRO A 87 -1.02 8.85 -7.15
CA PRO A 87 -0.72 9.40 -8.46
C PRO A 87 0.75 9.20 -8.84
N THR A 88 1.05 9.26 -10.13
CA THR A 88 2.44 9.13 -10.63
C THR A 88 3.33 10.34 -10.44
N THR A 89 2.75 11.49 -10.06
CA THR A 89 3.49 12.74 -9.83
C THR A 89 3.00 13.44 -8.57
N GLU A 90 3.94 14.00 -7.80
CA GLU A 90 3.62 14.65 -6.52
C GLU A 90 2.68 15.84 -6.71
N ASN A 91 2.85 16.62 -7.79
CA ASN A 91 1.97 17.77 -8.09
C ASN A 91 0.50 17.36 -8.15
N LYS A 92 0.17 16.17 -8.67
CA LYS A 92 -1.22 15.67 -8.66
C LYS A 92 -1.75 15.42 -7.24
N THR A 93 -0.89 15.18 -6.25
CA THR A 93 -1.30 15.16 -4.83
C THR A 93 -1.50 16.56 -4.26
N ALA A 94 -0.73 17.55 -4.73
CA ALA A 94 -0.83 18.94 -4.28
C ALA A 94 -2.04 19.66 -4.89
N ASP A 95 -2.39 19.33 -6.13
CA ASP A 95 -3.54 19.86 -6.86
C ASP A 95 -4.85 19.18 -6.43
N ALA A 96 -4.78 17.96 -5.90
CA ALA A 96 -5.94 17.29 -5.32
C ALA A 96 -6.29 17.94 -3.96
N LYS A 97 -7.56 18.30 -3.77
CA LYS A 97 -8.08 18.69 -2.45
C LYS A 97 -7.71 17.59 -1.46
N GLU A 98 -6.98 17.95 -0.39
CA GLU A 98 -6.52 17.00 0.61
C GLU A 98 -7.72 16.19 1.12
N THR A 99 -7.66 14.87 0.96
CA THR A 99 -8.70 13.96 1.45
C THR A 99 -8.48 13.80 2.95
N PRO A 100 -9.41 14.27 3.81
CA PRO A 100 -9.26 14.10 5.24
C PRO A 100 -9.42 12.62 5.60
N PHE A 101 -8.48 12.09 6.37
CA PHE A 101 -8.58 10.76 6.96
C PHE A 101 -8.76 10.85 8.48
N ARG A 102 -9.44 9.86 9.05
CA ARG A 102 -9.56 9.69 10.50
C ARG A 102 -9.71 8.21 10.85
N CYS A 103 -9.49 7.86 12.11
CA CYS A 103 -10.10 6.67 12.68
C CYS A 103 -11.40 7.05 13.40
N GLY A 104 -12.49 6.34 13.08
CA GLY A 104 -13.78 6.49 13.74
C GLY A 104 -14.50 5.14 13.77
N ASN A 105 -15.24 4.86 14.84
CA ASN A 105 -15.86 3.54 15.07
C ASN A 105 -14.86 2.37 14.96
N GLY A 106 -13.60 2.62 15.31
CA GLY A 106 -12.52 1.64 15.24
C GLY A 106 -12.00 1.30 13.85
N THR A 107 -12.42 2.01 12.80
CA THR A 107 -11.94 1.80 11.43
C THR A 107 -11.31 3.06 10.83
N LEU A 108 -10.37 2.87 9.90
CA LEU A 108 -9.85 3.95 9.07
C LEU A 108 -10.95 4.42 8.11
N GLN A 109 -11.15 5.74 8.05
CA GLN A 109 -12.16 6.38 7.23
C GLN A 109 -11.56 7.52 6.41
N ALA A 110 -12.10 7.74 5.20
CA ALA A 110 -11.84 8.91 4.38
C ALA A 110 -13.11 9.77 4.26
N HIS A 111 -12.97 11.09 4.28
CA HIS A 111 -14.09 12.01 4.03
C HIS A 111 -14.20 12.29 2.54
N LEU A 112 -15.21 11.72 1.90
CA LEU A 112 -15.34 11.64 0.45
C LEU A 112 -16.69 12.18 -0.02
N ASN A 113 -16.69 12.88 -1.15
CA ASN A 113 -17.92 13.25 -1.85
C ASN A 113 -18.45 12.05 -2.65
N VAL A 114 -19.47 11.38 -2.13
CA VAL A 114 -20.05 10.16 -2.72
C VAL A 114 -21.24 10.47 -3.64
N GLY A 115 -21.14 11.55 -4.42
CA GLY A 115 -22.15 11.97 -5.40
C GLY A 115 -23.39 12.57 -4.73
N ILE A 116 -24.57 12.02 -5.02
CA ILE A 116 -25.87 12.55 -4.54
C ILE A 116 -25.95 12.57 -3.00
N GLN A 117 -25.21 11.69 -2.33
CA GLN A 117 -25.18 11.62 -0.87
C GLN A 117 -24.28 12.68 -0.21
N GLY A 118 -23.55 13.48 -1.02
CA GLY A 118 -22.65 14.52 -0.58
C GLY A 118 -21.38 13.99 0.11
N ASP A 119 -20.75 14.86 0.89
CA ASP A 119 -19.56 14.51 1.65
C ASP A 119 -19.91 13.61 2.85
N ARG A 120 -19.25 12.46 2.96
CA ARG A 120 -19.44 11.49 4.05
C ARG A 120 -18.14 10.80 4.43
N TRP A 121 -18.08 10.35 5.67
CA TRP A 121 -17.03 9.42 6.10
C TRP A 121 -17.31 8.02 5.56
N GLN A 122 -16.38 7.51 4.75
CA GLN A 122 -16.43 6.18 4.18
C GLN A 122 -15.37 5.30 4.85
N THR A 123 -15.77 4.12 5.32
CA THR A 123 -14.83 3.11 5.82
C THR A 123 -13.94 2.62 4.68
N LEU A 124 -12.64 2.60 4.94
CA LEU A 124 -11.66 2.01 4.03
C LEU A 124 -11.42 0.55 4.36
N ILE A 125 -11.26 -0.27 3.33
CA ILE A 125 -11.07 -1.73 3.41
C ILE A 125 -9.99 -2.20 2.43
N ALA A 126 -9.52 -3.43 2.61
CA ALA A 126 -8.86 -4.19 1.55
C ALA A 126 -9.85 -5.22 0.99
N ALA A 127 -10.37 -4.98 -0.21
CA ALA A 127 -11.55 -5.65 -0.75
C ALA A 127 -11.26 -6.68 -1.85
N GLY A 128 -12.13 -7.69 -1.95
CA GLY A 128 -12.07 -8.72 -2.99
C GLY A 128 -11.27 -9.96 -2.56
N THR A 129 -10.92 -10.80 -3.54
CA THR A 129 -10.17 -12.04 -3.28
C THR A 129 -8.80 -11.75 -2.64
N PRO A 130 -8.14 -12.74 -2.01
CA PRO A 130 -6.74 -12.58 -1.57
C PRO A 130 -5.80 -12.07 -2.67
N ALA A 131 -6.03 -12.44 -3.93
CA ALA A 131 -5.24 -11.97 -5.07
C ALA A 131 -5.49 -10.48 -5.39
N GLU A 132 -6.70 -9.99 -5.17
CA GLU A 132 -7.11 -8.61 -5.45
C GLU A 132 -6.89 -7.68 -4.26
N SER A 133 -7.52 -7.96 -3.10
CA SER A 133 -7.37 -7.28 -1.80
C SER A 133 -7.11 -5.76 -1.88
N VAL A 134 -7.94 -5.07 -2.65
CA VAL A 134 -7.73 -3.70 -3.13
C VAL A 134 -8.00 -2.69 -2.04
N PHE A 135 -7.15 -1.66 -1.91
CA PHE A 135 -7.41 -0.56 -0.99
C PHE A 135 -8.51 0.37 -1.52
N GLY A 136 -9.67 0.38 -0.87
CA GLY A 136 -10.84 1.08 -1.38
C GLY A 136 -11.97 1.29 -0.38
N PHE A 137 -13.12 1.73 -0.90
CA PHE A 137 -14.32 2.05 -0.12
C PHE A 137 -15.59 1.79 -0.92
N GLY A 138 -16.71 1.63 -0.22
CA GLY A 138 -18.05 1.50 -0.83
C GLY A 138 -18.22 0.25 -1.71
N LEU A 139 -17.25 -0.66 -1.71
CA LEU A 139 -17.30 -1.90 -2.47
C LEU A 139 -18.34 -2.83 -1.82
N PRO A 140 -19.21 -3.47 -2.62
CA PRO A 140 -20.20 -4.38 -2.07
C PRO A 140 -19.53 -5.56 -1.37
N ASP A 141 -20.24 -6.19 -0.45
CA ASP A 141 -19.86 -7.52 0.05
C ASP A 141 -19.99 -8.50 -1.11
N LEU A 142 -18.88 -8.67 -1.82
CA LEU A 142 -18.70 -9.74 -2.79
C LEU A 142 -18.63 -11.07 -2.01
N PRO A 143 -18.84 -12.23 -2.66
CA PRO A 143 -18.65 -13.53 -2.03
C PRO A 143 -17.22 -13.74 -1.48
N ASP A 144 -16.30 -12.85 -1.81
CA ASP A 144 -14.93 -12.81 -1.32
C ASP A 144 -14.76 -11.91 -0.08
N PRO A 145 -13.85 -12.25 0.85
CA PRO A 145 -13.74 -11.55 2.13
C PRO A 145 -13.20 -10.13 1.97
N ASN A 146 -14.01 -9.14 2.33
CA ASN A 146 -13.53 -7.78 2.61
C ASN A 146 -12.72 -7.79 3.91
N TYR A 147 -11.43 -7.46 3.84
CA TYR A 147 -10.57 -7.38 5.02
C TYR A 147 -10.71 -6.02 5.69
N HIS A 148 -11.07 -6.05 6.98
CA HIS A 148 -11.02 -4.87 7.84
C HIS A 148 -9.57 -4.47 8.09
N LEU A 149 -9.27 -3.22 7.80
CA LEU A 149 -7.94 -2.68 7.99
C LEU A 149 -7.62 -2.54 9.48
N LYS A 150 -6.39 -2.89 9.82
CA LYS A 150 -5.78 -2.74 11.14
C LYS A 150 -4.47 -1.97 11.01
N ILE A 151 -4.03 -1.40 12.12
CA ILE A 151 -2.72 -0.76 12.21
C ILE A 151 -1.74 -1.61 13.01
N CYS A 152 -0.48 -1.57 12.61
CA CYS A 152 0.65 -2.22 13.27
C CYS A 152 1.68 -1.14 13.69
N MET A 153 2.34 -1.31 14.84
CA MET A 153 3.17 -0.26 15.44
C MET A 153 4.65 -0.32 15.04
N ARG A 154 5.28 0.81 15.34
CA ARG A 154 6.70 1.15 15.39
C ARG A 154 7.63 0.01 15.77
N ASP A 155 7.29 -0.82 16.76
CA ASP A 155 8.19 -1.88 17.27
C ASP A 155 7.93 -3.28 16.67
N SER A 156 6.91 -3.42 15.83
CA SER A 156 6.54 -4.69 15.18
C SER A 156 6.65 -4.68 13.66
N HIS A 157 6.87 -3.51 13.05
CA HIS A 157 7.19 -3.44 11.62
C HIS A 157 8.70 -3.58 11.41
N ILE A 158 9.16 -4.82 11.29
CA ILE A 158 10.57 -5.15 11.08
C ILE A 158 10.80 -5.38 9.58
N VAL A 159 11.65 -4.57 8.98
CA VAL A 159 12.14 -4.71 7.60
C VAL A 159 13.63 -4.93 7.68
N ASP A 160 14.12 -6.07 7.18
CA ASP A 160 15.54 -6.47 7.27
C ASP A 160 16.12 -6.49 8.68
N GLY A 161 15.33 -6.88 9.68
CA GLY A 161 15.74 -6.86 11.08
C GLY A 161 15.77 -5.46 11.71
N VAL A 162 15.44 -4.42 10.93
CA VAL A 162 15.37 -3.04 11.37
C VAL A 162 13.91 -2.64 11.62
N VAL A 163 13.69 -2.21 12.85
CA VAL A 163 12.43 -1.65 13.32
C VAL A 163 12.14 -0.35 12.58
N GLN A 164 11.04 -0.31 11.84
CA GLN A 164 10.64 0.85 11.05
C GLN A 164 9.82 1.84 11.89
N PRO A 165 10.21 3.12 11.95
CA PRO A 165 9.46 4.10 12.73
C PRO A 165 8.14 4.49 12.04
N GLY A 166 7.02 4.20 12.69
CA GLY A 166 5.72 4.68 12.23
C GLY A 166 4.53 3.84 12.69
N VAL A 167 3.35 4.22 12.20
CA VAL A 167 2.13 3.40 12.25
C VAL A 167 1.86 2.94 10.82
N PHE A 168 1.80 1.64 10.60
CA PHE A 168 1.64 1.06 9.27
C PHE A 168 0.28 0.39 9.14
N LEU A 169 -0.37 0.61 8.00
CA LEU A 169 -1.68 0.06 7.68
C LEU A 169 -1.51 -1.36 7.11
N GLY A 170 -2.40 -2.25 7.51
CA GLY A 170 -2.42 -3.64 7.06
C GLY A 170 -3.75 -4.31 7.35
N ALA A 171 -3.79 -5.63 7.16
CA ALA A 171 -4.88 -6.49 7.64
C ALA A 171 -4.37 -7.92 7.73
N VAL A 172 -5.10 -8.82 8.39
CA VAL A 172 -4.77 -10.27 8.46
C VAL A 172 -3.28 -10.55 8.77
N ASN A 173 -2.72 -9.79 9.71
CA ASN A 173 -1.31 -9.88 10.17
C ASN A 173 -0.26 -9.63 9.06
N VAL A 174 -0.61 -8.91 8.00
CA VAL A 174 0.32 -8.40 7.00
C VAL A 174 0.19 -6.89 6.85
N THR A 175 1.29 -6.23 6.54
CA THR A 175 1.35 -4.78 6.27
C THR A 175 1.95 -4.46 4.91
N THR A 176 2.35 -5.47 4.15
CA THR A 176 2.97 -5.30 2.83
C THR A 176 1.91 -5.07 1.78
N TRP A 177 2.11 -4.04 0.96
CA TRP A 177 1.22 -3.68 -0.14
C TRP A 177 1.94 -3.80 -1.48
N GLY A 178 1.19 -4.19 -2.50
CA GLY A 178 1.61 -4.22 -3.89
C GLY A 178 1.13 -2.96 -4.60
N PHE A 179 2.04 -2.33 -5.33
CA PHE A 179 1.82 -1.11 -6.10
C PHE A 179 1.99 -1.43 -7.57
N ASN A 180 0.91 -1.32 -8.33
CA ASN A 180 0.88 -1.68 -9.73
C ASN A 180 0.48 -0.46 -10.58
N TYR A 181 1.34 -0.10 -11.52
CA TYR A 181 1.08 1.03 -12.41
C TYR A 181 -0.13 0.73 -13.31
N GLN A 182 -1.03 1.69 -13.38
CA GLN A 182 -2.21 1.68 -14.23
C GLN A 182 -2.21 2.96 -15.07
N ASN A 183 -2.59 2.81 -16.33
CA ASN A 183 -2.87 3.93 -17.22
C ASN A 183 -4.11 3.60 -18.04
N ASN A 184 -5.20 4.28 -17.74
CA ASN A 184 -6.42 4.14 -18.51
C ASN A 184 -6.99 5.51 -18.89
N THR A 185 -7.86 5.52 -19.88
CA THR A 185 -8.42 6.75 -20.46
C THR A 185 -9.31 7.53 -19.50
N GLU A 186 -9.89 6.88 -18.48
CA GLU A 186 -10.84 7.50 -17.56
C GLU A 186 -10.17 8.13 -16.34
N ALA A 187 -9.24 7.42 -15.73
CA ALA A 187 -8.58 7.80 -14.48
C ALA A 187 -7.13 8.30 -14.68
N GLY A 188 -6.58 8.15 -15.88
CA GLY A 188 -5.20 8.51 -16.21
C GLY A 188 -4.19 7.56 -15.56
N GLU A 189 -3.00 8.10 -15.28
CA GLU A 189 -1.89 7.37 -14.69
C GLU A 189 -1.94 7.40 -13.15
N TYR A 190 -1.85 6.22 -12.52
CA TYR A 190 -1.80 6.04 -11.07
C TYR A 190 -1.21 4.67 -10.71
N TYR A 191 -0.84 4.49 -9.45
CA TYR A 191 -0.55 3.19 -8.85
C TYR A 191 -1.79 2.67 -8.15
N PHE A 192 -2.27 1.53 -8.62
CA PHE A 192 -3.28 0.72 -7.95
C PHE A 192 -2.63 -0.07 -6.82
N VAL A 193 -3.33 -0.18 -5.70
CA VAL A 193 -2.73 -0.66 -4.45
C VAL A 193 -3.55 -1.80 -3.85
N ARG A 194 -2.87 -2.90 -3.54
CA ARG A 194 -3.47 -4.10 -2.94
C ARG A 194 -2.67 -4.66 -1.77
N LEU A 195 -3.35 -5.28 -0.81
CA LEU A 195 -2.70 -5.95 0.31
C LEU A 195 -2.08 -7.27 -0.15
N LEU A 196 -0.83 -7.53 0.22
CA LEU A 196 -0.12 -8.77 -0.09
C LEU A 196 -0.16 -9.71 1.12
N GLY A 197 -1.27 -10.42 1.26
CA GLY A 197 -1.52 -11.41 2.29
C GLY A 197 -1.29 -12.86 1.85
N PRO A 198 -1.63 -13.83 2.72
CA PRO A 198 -1.68 -15.23 2.34
C PRO A 198 -2.57 -15.44 1.11
N ASN A 199 -2.10 -16.22 0.13
CA ASN A 199 -2.77 -16.49 -1.13
C ASN A 199 -2.95 -15.28 -2.07
N SER A 200 -2.20 -14.19 -1.86
CA SER A 200 -2.19 -13.04 -2.78
C SER A 200 -1.38 -13.26 -4.06
N ASN A 201 -0.98 -14.49 -4.36
CA ASN A 201 -0.24 -14.82 -5.57
C ASN A 201 -1.10 -14.53 -6.81
N ASN A 202 -0.46 -13.99 -7.84
CA ASN A 202 -1.05 -13.84 -9.16
C ASN A 202 -1.45 -15.23 -9.69
N LEU A 203 -2.74 -15.42 -9.97
CA LEU A 203 -3.31 -16.73 -10.35
C LEU A 203 -2.75 -17.26 -11.69
N ALA A 204 -2.33 -16.38 -12.59
CA ALA A 204 -1.80 -16.77 -13.89
C ALA A 204 -0.34 -17.23 -13.84
N THR A 205 0.46 -16.68 -12.92
CA THR A 205 1.91 -16.90 -12.85
C THR A 205 2.36 -17.64 -11.60
N GLY A 206 1.49 -17.77 -10.59
CA GLY A 206 1.81 -18.30 -9.27
C GLY A 206 2.76 -17.44 -8.43
N LYS A 207 3.17 -16.27 -8.94
CA LYS A 207 4.13 -15.38 -8.26
C LYS A 207 3.42 -14.45 -7.26
N PRO A 208 4.10 -14.00 -6.19
CA PRO A 208 3.51 -13.07 -5.22
C PRO A 208 3.06 -11.73 -5.82
N LEU A 209 3.74 -11.28 -6.89
CA LEU A 209 3.50 -9.99 -7.55
C LEU A 209 2.99 -10.18 -8.97
N ASN A 210 2.13 -9.27 -9.40
CA ASN A 210 1.75 -9.08 -10.79
C ASN A 210 2.95 -8.56 -11.60
N PRO A 211 3.00 -8.77 -12.93
CA PRO A 211 4.02 -8.16 -13.78
C PRO A 211 4.09 -6.64 -13.60
N GLY A 212 5.27 -6.11 -13.30
CA GLY A 212 5.52 -4.68 -13.09
C GLY A 212 5.06 -4.13 -11.73
N GLU A 213 4.48 -4.96 -10.85
CA GLU A 213 4.16 -4.59 -9.48
C GLU A 213 5.42 -4.64 -8.59
N PHE A 214 5.50 -3.71 -7.65
CA PHE A 214 6.53 -3.68 -6.59
C PHE A 214 5.89 -3.55 -5.21
N THR A 215 6.67 -3.84 -4.18
CA THR A 215 6.21 -3.82 -2.79
C THR A 215 6.53 -2.51 -2.09
N GLY A 216 5.73 -2.19 -1.08
CA GLY A 216 6.03 -1.16 -0.09
C GLY A 216 5.04 -1.22 1.05
N TYR A 217 4.96 -0.12 1.81
CA TYR A 217 4.04 0.01 2.93
C TYR A 217 3.17 1.24 2.80
N ILE A 218 2.08 1.22 3.56
CA ILE A 218 1.21 2.38 3.74
C ILE A 218 1.40 2.88 5.17
N LYS A 219 1.88 4.11 5.30
CA LYS A 219 2.14 4.75 6.59
C LYS A 219 1.06 5.75 6.93
N ILE A 220 0.69 5.76 8.21
CA ILE A 220 -0.26 6.72 8.78
C ILE A 220 0.51 7.73 9.61
N THR A 221 0.25 9.00 9.35
CA THR A 221 0.86 10.14 10.05
C THR A 221 -0.21 11.11 10.53
N ALA A 222 0.08 11.88 11.58
CA ALA A 222 -0.73 13.03 11.94
C ALA A 222 -0.51 14.16 10.90
N VAL A 223 -1.52 15.01 10.69
CA VAL A 223 -1.39 16.24 9.89
C VAL A 223 -0.61 17.30 10.65
#